data_AF-A0A1B2ERU9-F1
#
_entry.id   AF-A0A1B2ERU9-F1
#
_cell.length_a   1.000
_cell.length_b   1.000
_cell.length_c   1.000
_cell.angle_alpha   90.00
_cell.angle_beta   90.00
_cell.angle_gamma   90.00
#
_symmetry.space_group_name_H-M   'P 1'
#
loop_
_entity.id
_entity.type
_entity.pdbx_description
1 polymer ?
#
loop_
_entity_poly.entity_id
_entity_poly.type
_entity_poly.pdbx_seq_one_letter_code
_entity_poly.pdbx_strand_id
1 'polypeptide(L)' 'MAAPAKSRPSREKVRQHRERLRRQGLRPIQIWVPDMRAPAFKSEAHRQSVAVAASGHARDDQAFIDAVSDWDDE' A
#
# COMPACT_ATOMS: atom_id res chain seq x y z
N MET A 1 -10.40 29.34 -27.70
CA MET A 1 -10.76 27.99 -27.17
C MET A 1 -9.47 27.20 -27.04
N ALA A 2 -8.93 27.01 -25.84
CA ALA A 2 -7.69 26.24 -25.63
C ALA A 2 -7.96 24.75 -25.82
N ALA A 3 -7.16 24.08 -26.64
CA ALA A 3 -7.27 22.65 -26.90
C ALA A 3 -6.97 21.83 -25.62
N PRO A 4 -7.69 20.72 -25.35
CA PRO A 4 -7.45 19.91 -24.17
C PRO A 4 -6.06 19.28 -24.24
N ALA A 5 -5.28 19.42 -23.17
CA ALA A 5 -3.97 18.81 -23.05
C ALA A 5 -4.10 17.28 -23.17
N LYS A 6 -3.46 16.68 -24.18
CA LYS A 6 -3.43 15.23 -24.40
C LYS A 6 -2.86 14.55 -23.15
N SER A 7 -3.71 13.82 -22.43
CA SER A 7 -3.26 13.04 -21.28
C SER A 7 -2.22 12.02 -21.77
N ARG A 8 -1.02 12.03 -21.18
CA ARG A 8 -0.03 10.99 -21.47
C ARG A 8 -0.69 9.63 -21.25
N PRO A 9 -0.57 8.68 -22.19
CA PRO A 9 -1.21 7.38 -22.07
C PRO A 9 -0.84 6.76 -20.72
N SER A 10 -1.82 6.19 -20.02
CA SER A 10 -1.68 5.66 -18.65
C SER A 10 -0.44 4.78 -18.48
N ARG A 11 -0.10 4.01 -19.51
CA ARG A 11 1.11 3.16 -19.59
C ARG A 11 2.41 3.93 -19.40
N GLU A 12 2.52 5.12 -19.97
CA GLU A 12 3.72 5.96 -19.87
C GLU A 12 3.86 6.59 -18.48
N LYS A 13 2.74 7.00 -17.86
CA LYS A 13 2.73 7.48 -16.48
C LYS A 13 3.15 6.38 -15.50
N VAL A 14 2.61 5.18 -15.66
CA VAL A 14 2.98 4.01 -14.84
C VAL A 14 4.45 3.64 -15.03
N ARG A 15 4.98 3.73 -16.26
CA ARG A 15 6.41 3.51 -16.53
C ARG A 15 7.28 4.51 -15.79
N GLN A 16 7.02 5.82 -15.93
CA GLN A 16 7.79 6.89 -15.29
C GLN A 16 7.75 6.76 -13.75
N HIS A 17 6.58 6.45 -13.18
CA HIS A 17 6.45 6.25 -11.74
C HIS A 17 7.29 5.06 -11.24
N ARG A 18 7.23 3.91 -11.92
CA ARG A 18 8.06 2.74 -11.59
C ARG A 18 9.55 3.00 -11.73
N GLU A 19 9.97 3.77 -12.74
CA GLU A 19 11.38 4.18 -12.90
C GLU A 19 11.86 5.05 -11.74
N ARG A 20 11.03 6.00 -11.27
CA ARG A 20 11.35 6.81 -10.08
C ARG A 20 11.53 5.94 -8.83
N LEU A 21 10.60 5.02 -8.56
CA LEU A 21 10.68 4.11 -7.42
C LEU A 21 11.92 3.20 -7.50
N ARG A 22 12.28 2.70 -8.68
CA ARG A 22 13.51 1.92 -8.88
C ARG A 22 14.78 2.71 -8.59
N ARG A 23 14.82 4.00 -8.94
CA ARG A 23 15.96 4.88 -8.63
C ARG A 23 16.09 5.14 -7.12
N GLN A 24 15.00 5.06 -6.37
CA GLN A 24 15.00 5.09 -4.90
C GLN A 24 15.38 3.72 -4.27
N GLY A 25 15.74 2.72 -5.08
CA GLY A 25 16.11 1.38 -4.60
C GLY A 25 14.93 0.43 -4.37
N LEU A 26 13.69 0.86 -4.65
CA LEU A 26 12.49 0.04 -4.43
C LEU A 26 12.25 -0.93 -5.59
N ARG A 27 11.86 -2.17 -5.28
CA ARG A 27 11.47 -3.18 -6.28
C ARG A 27 9.98 -3.48 -6.18
N PRO A 28 9.21 -3.33 -7.27
CA PRO A 28 7.79 -3.66 -7.24
C PRO A 28 7.59 -5.17 -7.13
N ILE A 29 6.71 -5.59 -6.21
CA ILE A 29 6.21 -6.96 -6.13
C ILE A 29 4.75 -7.00 -6.57
N GLN A 30 4.34 -8.11 -7.18
CA GLN A 30 2.94 -8.40 -7.49
C GLN A 30 2.54 -9.65 -6.73
N ILE A 31 1.51 -9.51 -5.90
CA ILE A 31 0.92 -10.61 -5.15
C ILE A 31 -0.56 -10.70 -5.49
N TRP A 32 -1.07 -11.93 -5.54
CA TRP A 32 -2.50 -12.17 -5.67
C TRP A 32 -3.09 -12.26 -4.27
N VAL A 33 -4.07 -11.41 -4.00
CA VAL A 33 -4.81 -11.38 -2.74
C VAL A 33 -6.26 -11.82 -2.98
N PRO A 34 -6.97 -12.34 -1.96
CA PRO A 34 -8.41 -12.60 -2.06
C PRO A 34 -9.18 -11.33 -2.46
N ASP A 35 -10.37 -11.50 -3.03
CA ASP A 35 -11.23 -10.36 -3.37
C ASP A 35 -11.62 -9.57 -2.11
N MET A 36 -11.01 -8.40 -1.96
CA MET A 36 -11.20 -7.52 -0.81
C MET A 36 -12.61 -6.92 -0.74
N ARG A 37 -13.40 -7.01 -1.82
CA ARG A 37 -14.79 -6.55 -1.84
C ARG A 37 -15.77 -7.60 -1.34
N ALA A 38 -15.37 -8.87 -1.31
CA ALA A 38 -16.21 -9.95 -0.84
C ALA A 38 -16.56 -9.74 0.66
N PRO A 39 -17.83 -9.91 1.07
CA PRO A 39 -18.22 -9.78 2.48
C PRO A 39 -17.42 -10.71 3.41
N ALA A 40 -17.11 -11.93 2.96
CA ALA A 40 -16.31 -12.88 3.72
C ALA A 40 -14.90 -12.36 4.03
N PHE A 41 -14.26 -11.66 3.08
CA PHE A 41 -12.95 -11.04 3.31
C PHE A 41 -13.04 -9.97 4.39
N LYS A 42 -14.09 -9.12 4.35
CA LYS A 42 -14.28 -8.09 5.38
C LYS A 42 -14.45 -8.69 6.77
N SER A 43 -15.26 -9.74 6.88
CA SER A 43 -15.47 -10.45 8.16
C SER A 43 -14.18 -11.06 8.69
N GLU A 44 -13.40 -11.72 7.82
CA GLU A 44 -12.16 -12.36 8.24
C GLU A 44 -11.06 -11.34 8.56
N ALA A 45 -10.94 -10.28 7.75
CA ALA A 45 -10.02 -9.18 8.02
C ALA A 45 -10.34 -8.54 9.38
N HIS A 46 -11.61 -8.28 9.68
CA HIS A 46 -12.01 -7.75 10.99
C HIS A 46 -11.65 -8.72 12.13
N ARG A 47 -11.99 -10.01 11.99
CA ARG A 47 -11.66 -11.05 12.98
C ARG A 47 -10.17 -11.12 13.27
N GLN A 48 -9.35 -11.11 12.22
CA GLN A 48 -7.89 -11.18 12.34
C GLN A 48 -7.30 -9.90 12.94
N SER A 49 -7.77 -8.72 12.54
CA SER A 49 -7.33 -7.45 13.12
C SER A 49 -7.57 -7.41 14.64
N VAL A 50 -8.74 -7.87 15.10
CA VAL A 50 -9.04 -7.98 16.53
C VAL A 50 -8.09 -8.97 17.23
N ALA A 51 -7.81 -10.11 16.62
CA ALA A 51 -6.89 -11.11 17.18
C ALA A 51 -5.46 -10.57 17.31
N VAL A 52 -4.97 -9.83 16.32
CA VAL A 52 -3.65 -9.17 16.37
C VAL A 52 -3.62 -8.11 17.48
N ALA A 53 -4.64 -7.26 17.55
CA ALA A 53 -4.73 -6.20 18.57
C ALA A 53 -4.81 -6.76 20.00
N ALA A 54 -5.43 -7.92 20.18
CA ALA A 54 -5.52 -8.62 21.46
C ALA A 54 -4.30 -9.51 21.77
N SER A 55 -3.34 -9.62 20.85
CA SER A 55 -2.16 -10.46 21.04
C SER A 55 -1.23 -9.88 22.12
N GLY A 56 -0.49 -10.75 22.80
CA GLY A 56 0.54 -10.33 23.76
C GLY A 56 1.66 -9.48 23.13
N HIS A 57 1.83 -9.56 21.81
CA HIS A 57 2.85 -8.83 21.06
C HIS A 57 2.37 -7.49 20.51
N ALA A 58 1.09 -7.15 20.63
CA ALA A 58 0.50 -5.98 19.98
C ALA A 58 1.26 -4.67 20.26
N ARG A 59 1.80 -4.50 21.48
CA ARG A 59 2.61 -3.32 21.84
C ARG A 59 3.98 -3.31 21.17
N ASP A 60 4.66 -4.46 21.15
CA ASP A 60 5.99 -4.59 20.58
C ASP A 60 5.92 -4.47 19.05
N ASP A 61 4.90 -5.08 18.44
CA ASP A 61 4.61 -4.96 17.00
C ASP A 61 4.35 -3.51 16.61
N GLN A 62 3.52 -2.79 17.39
CA GLN A 62 3.24 -1.38 17.14
C GLN A 62 4.50 -0.52 17.32
N ALA A 63 5.28 -0.75 18.38
CA ALA A 63 6.51 -0.02 18.64
C ALA A 63 7.56 -0.25 17.52
N PHE A 64 7.64 -1.47 16.99
CA PHE A 64 8.49 -1.77 15.84
C PHE A 64 8.03 -1.01 14.60
N ILE A 65 6.72 -1.04 14.28
CA ILE A 65 6.15 -0.31 13.14
C ILE A 65 6.46 1.19 13.27
N ASP A 66 6.18 1.79 14.42
CA ASP A 66 6.42 3.22 14.65
C ASP A 66 7.91 3.58 14.49
N ALA A 67 8.83 2.69 14.89
CA ALA A 67 10.27 2.90 14.76
C ALA A 67 10.79 2.80 13.33
N VAL A 68 10.12 2.06 12.44
CA VAL A 68 10.53 1.86 11.03
C VAL A 68 9.69 2.64 10.03
N SER A 69 8.56 3.21 10.47
CA SER A 69 7.71 4.06 9.65
C SER A 69 8.38 5.42 9.44
N ASP A 70 8.82 5.67 8.22
CA ASP A 70 9.20 7.00 7.75
C ASP A 70 7.91 7.69 7.25
N TRP A 71 7.34 8.54 8.10
CA TRP A 71 6.31 9.46 7.65
C TRP A 71 7.05 10.69 7.12
N ASP A 72 7.01 10.92 5.81
CA ASP A 72 7.44 12.21 5.26
C ASP A 72 6.63 13.29 6.02
N ASP A 73 7.26 13.97 6.98
CA ASP A 73 6.72 15.19 7.59
C ASP A 73 6.59 16.19 6.43
N GLU A 74 5.36 16.43 5.97
CA GLU A 74 5.07 17.38 4.90
C GLU A 74 5.61 18.79 5.20
#